data_AF-A0AAV6TLC8-F1
#
_entry.id   AF-A0AAV6TLC8-F1
#
_cell.length_a   1.000
_cell.length_b   1.000
_cell.length_c   1.000
_cell.angle_alpha   90.00
_cell.angle_beta   90.00
_cell.angle_gamma   90.00
#
_symmetry.space_group_name_H-M   'P 1'
#
loop_
_entity.id
_entity.type
_entity.pdbx_description
1 polymer ?
#
loop_
_entity_poly.entity_id
_entity_poly.type
_entity_poly.pdbx_seq_one_letter_code
_entity_poly.pdbx_strand_id
1 'polypeptide(L)'
;MGIVDSDSDIPLGSTDMGNVSHLVPSIHPFYALPTDAPNHSRPFTDAAGSPSAQGPTLGAAKALALTALALMRRPGVLEKTP
;
A
#
# COMPACT_ATOMS: atom_id res chain seq x y z
N MET A 1 17.76 17.02 0.40
CA MET A 1 16.88 17.83 1.26
C MET A 1 16.29 18.92 0.39
N GLY A 2 15.15 18.64 -0.24
CA GLY A 2 14.41 19.58 -1.07
C GLY A 2 13.00 19.66 -0.50
N ILE A 3 12.56 20.88 -0.19
CA ILE A 3 11.21 21.15 0.29
C ILE A 3 10.28 20.95 -0.91
N VAL A 4 9.42 19.95 -0.84
CA VAL A 4 8.26 19.82 -1.72
C VAL A 4 7.05 20.29 -0.93
N ASP A 5 6.38 21.30 -1.48
CA ASP A 5 5.07 21.76 -1.03
C ASP A 5 4.07 20.67 -1.42
N SER A 6 3.41 20.03 -0.45
CA SER A 6 2.48 18.93 -0.72
C SER A 6 1.06 19.32 -0.31
N ASP A 7 0.34 19.96 -1.23
CA ASP A 7 -1.12 20.14 -1.20
C ASP A 7 -1.90 18.80 -1.34
N SER A 8 -1.30 17.68 -0.93
CA SER A 8 -1.90 16.36 -0.95
C SER A 8 -1.84 15.76 0.46
N ASP A 9 -2.99 15.41 1.04
CA ASP A 9 -3.13 14.65 2.30
C ASP A 9 -2.55 13.21 2.22
N ILE A 10 -1.70 12.92 1.24
CA ILE A 10 -1.07 11.62 1.07
C ILE A 10 0.21 11.60 1.92
N PRO A 11 0.33 10.70 2.92
CA PRO A 11 1.54 10.57 3.71
C PRO A 11 2.75 10.27 2.81
N LEU A 12 3.78 11.11 2.89
CA LEU A 12 5.07 10.82 2.26
C LEU A 12 5.73 9.64 2.99
N GLY A 13 6.27 8.69 2.22
CA GLY A 13 6.93 7.49 2.74
C GLY A 13 8.33 7.31 2.16
N SER A 14 9.19 6.58 2.88
CA SER A 14 10.51 6.16 2.42
C SER A 14 10.56 4.63 2.41
N THR A 15 10.49 4.03 1.23
CA THR A 15 10.42 2.57 1.02
C THR A 15 11.24 2.16 -0.20
N ASP A 16 11.84 0.98 -0.15
CA ASP A 16 12.52 0.33 -1.26
C ASP A 16 11.57 -0.02 -2.44
N MET A 17 10.26 -0.10 -2.22
CA MET A 17 9.26 -0.24 -3.28
C MET A 17 9.34 0.92 -4.29
N GLY A 18 9.79 2.10 -3.85
CA GLY A 18 10.07 3.23 -4.75
C GLY A 18 11.10 2.88 -5.82
N ASN A 19 12.17 2.16 -5.46
CA ASN A 19 13.19 1.71 -6.41
C ASN A 19 12.59 0.74 -7.45
N VAL A 20 11.68 -0.16 -7.03
CA VAL A 20 11.00 -1.11 -7.93
C VAL A 20 10.09 -0.36 -8.91
N SER A 21 9.40 0.69 -8.46
CA SER A 21 8.48 1.47 -9.30
C SER A 21 9.15 2.19 -10.47
N HIS A 22 10.47 2.39 -10.43
CA HIS A 22 11.24 2.91 -11.55
C HIS A 22 11.49 1.88 -12.66
N LEU A 23 11.37 0.58 -12.37
CA LEU A 23 11.66 -0.50 -13.32
C LEU A 23 10.40 -1.13 -13.89
N VAL A 24 9.32 -1.22 -13.12
CA VAL A 24 8.08 -1.87 -13.53
C VAL A 24 6.85 -1.12 -13.00
N PRO A 25 5.71 -1.19 -13.71
CA PRO A 25 4.45 -0.67 -13.22
C PRO A 25 4.13 -1.25 -11.84
N SER A 26 3.89 -0.36 -10.87
CA SER A 26 3.92 -0.70 -9.44
C SER A 26 2.83 0.05 -8.66
N ILE A 27 2.38 -0.54 -7.55
CA ILE A 27 1.50 0.11 -6.57
C ILE A 27 2.05 -0.09 -5.15
N HIS A 28 1.84 0.88 -4.27
CA HIS A 28 2.15 0.79 -2.84
C HIS A 28 0.96 1.32 -2.02
N PRO A 29 -0.15 0.53 -1.94
CA PRO A 29 -1.38 0.98 -1.30
C PRO A 29 -1.31 0.90 0.22
N PHE A 30 -2.04 1.80 0.88
CA PHE A 30 -2.30 1.76 2.32
C PHE A 30 -3.68 1.16 2.61
N TYR A 31 -3.84 0.58 3.80
CA TYR A 31 -5.13 0.23 4.38
C TYR A 31 -5.16 0.62 5.86
N ALA A 32 -6.34 0.90 6.39
CA ALA A 32 -6.50 1.35 7.76
C ALA A 32 -6.60 0.17 8.74
N LEU A 33 -5.99 0.36 9.90
CA LEU A 33 -6.26 -0.42 11.11
C LEU A 33 -7.14 0.42 12.05
N PRO A 34 -7.89 -0.19 12.99
CA PRO A 34 -8.74 0.55 13.92
C PRO A 34 -7.91 1.21 15.03
N THR A 35 -7.06 2.17 14.66
CA THR A 35 -6.18 2.92 15.56
C THR A 35 -5.80 4.27 14.94
N ASP A 36 -5.65 5.27 15.80
CA ASP A 36 -5.05 6.56 15.45
C ASP A 36 -3.55 6.61 15.79
N ALA A 37 -2.98 5.50 16.27
CA ALA A 37 -1.56 5.44 16.57
C ALA A 37 -0.73 5.64 15.29
N PRO A 38 0.35 6.42 15.32
CA PRO A 38 1.20 6.58 14.15
C PRO A 38 2.06 5.32 13.92
N ASN A 39 2.42 5.09 12.66
CA ASN A 39 3.46 4.12 12.30
C ASN A 39 4.75 4.38 13.11
N HIS A 40 5.55 3.34 13.31
CA HIS A 40 6.79 3.40 14.12
C HIS A 40 6.59 3.69 15.62
N SER A 41 5.43 3.34 16.17
CA SER A 41 5.15 3.46 17.61
C SER A 41 4.79 2.12 18.23
N ARG A 42 5.05 1.96 19.55
CA ARG A 42 4.64 0.75 20.30
C ARG A 42 3.12 0.54 20.26
N PRO A 43 2.27 1.57 20.43
CA PRO A 43 0.83 1.39 20.33
C PRO A 43 0.38 0.88 18.95
N PHE A 44 1.04 1.29 17.86
CA PHE A 44 0.72 0.78 16.53
C PHE A 44 1.11 -0.70 16.37
N THR A 45 2.22 -1.13 16.97
CA THR A 45 2.59 -2.56 17.03
C THR A 45 1.48 -3.38 17.71
N ASP A 46 0.97 -2.91 18.85
CA ASP A 46 -0.10 -3.59 19.58
C ASP A 46 -1.39 -3.63 18.74
N ALA A 47 -1.74 -2.52 18.07
CA ALA A 47 -2.89 -2.44 17.18
C ALA A 47 -2.77 -3.36 15.97
N ALA A 48 -1.60 -3.42 15.32
CA ALA A 48 -1.32 -4.28 14.18
C ALA A 48 -1.37 -5.78 14.53
N GLY A 49 -0.99 -6.14 15.76
CA GLY A 49 -1.10 -7.51 16.27
C GLY A 49 -2.51 -7.91 16.74
N SER A 50 -3.45 -6.96 16.82
CA SER A 50 -4.77 -7.20 17.42
C SER A 50 -5.66 -8.14 16.58
N PRO A 51 -6.61 -8.86 17.21
CA PRO A 51 -7.64 -9.60 16.47
C PRO A 51 -8.47 -8.70 15.53
N SER A 52 -8.71 -7.45 15.91
CA SER A 52 -9.45 -6.48 15.09
C SER A 52 -8.72 -6.04 13.82
N ALA A 53 -7.39 -6.16 13.77
CA ALA A 53 -6.61 -5.90 12.55
C ALA A 53 -6.77 -6.99 11.49
N GLN A 54 -7.09 -8.23 11.89
CA GLN A 54 -7.05 -9.38 10.99
C GLN A 54 -8.08 -9.30 9.86
N GLY A 55 -9.28 -8.79 10.13
CA GLY A 55 -10.32 -8.58 9.12
C GLY A 55 -9.88 -7.63 8.00
N PRO A 56 -9.50 -6.38 8.33
CA PRO A 56 -8.93 -5.43 7.37
C PRO A 56 -7.73 -5.98 6.60
N THR A 57 -6.78 -6.62 7.28
CA THR A 57 -5.59 -7.22 6.66
C THR A 57 -5.96 -8.28 5.61
N LEU A 58 -6.89 -9.18 5.94
CA LEU A 58 -7.40 -10.17 4.98
C LEU A 58 -8.15 -9.52 3.81
N GLY A 59 -8.86 -8.42 4.06
CA GLY A 59 -9.48 -7.61 3.02
C GLY A 59 -8.45 -7.06 2.02
N ALA A 60 -7.40 -6.42 2.53
CA ALA A 60 -6.30 -5.90 1.72
C ALA A 60 -5.58 -7.01 0.93
N ALA A 61 -5.30 -8.15 1.57
CA ALA A 61 -4.69 -9.30 0.91
C ALA A 61 -5.55 -9.83 -0.26
N LYS A 62 -6.86 -9.96 -0.05
CA LYS A 62 -7.81 -10.36 -1.11
C LYS A 62 -7.85 -9.34 -2.25
N ALA A 63 -7.83 -8.05 -1.93
CA ALA A 63 -7.82 -7.00 -2.95
C ALA A 63 -6.57 -7.08 -3.84
N LEU A 64 -5.38 -7.32 -3.26
CA LEU A 64 -4.15 -7.53 -4.03
C LEU A 64 -4.24 -8.80 -4.90
N ALA A 65 -4.72 -9.92 -4.34
CA ALA A 65 -4.86 -11.18 -5.07
C ALA A 65 -5.85 -11.07 -6.25
N LEU A 66 -6.99 -10.41 -6.04
CA LEU A 66 -7.99 -10.18 -7.09
C LEU A 66 -7.47 -9.21 -8.15
N THR A 67 -6.69 -8.20 -7.77
CA THR A 67 -6.02 -7.30 -8.73
C THR A 67 -5.08 -8.08 -9.64
N ALA A 68 -4.20 -8.93 -9.07
CA ALA A 68 -3.31 -9.78 -9.84
C ALA A 68 -4.09 -10.73 -10.77
N LEU A 69 -5.15 -11.38 -10.26
CA LEU A 69 -6.02 -12.24 -11.06
C LEU A 69 -6.67 -11.48 -12.22
N ALA A 70 -7.13 -10.26 -11.99
CA ALA A 70 -7.78 -9.44 -13.01
C ALA A 70 -6.80 -9.01 -14.12
N LEU A 71 -5.52 -8.79 -13.79
CA LEU A 71 -4.46 -8.52 -14.77
C LEU A 71 -4.11 -9.77 -15.57
N MET A 72 -3.94 -10.93 -14.90
CA MET A 72 -3.66 -12.21 -15.58
C MET A 72 -4.77 -12.62 -16.55
N ARG A 73 -6.03 -12.32 -16.21
CA ARG A 73 -7.18 -12.60 -17.10
C ARG A 73 -7.34 -11.60 -18.25
N ARG A 74 -6.61 -10.48 -18.24
CA ARG A 74 -6.69 -9.42 -19.26
C ARG A 74 -5.28 -8.98 -19.67
N PRO A 75 -4.51 -9.83 -20.37
CA PRO A 75 -3.10 -9.57 -20.67
C PRO A 75 -2.84 -8.24 -21.41
N GLY A 76 -3.75 -7.82 -22.30
CA GLY A 76 -3.64 -6.53 -23.01
C GLY A 76 -3.79 -5.27 -22.15
N VAL A 77 -4.02 -5.39 -20.83
CA VAL A 77 -3.97 -4.26 -19.89
C VAL A 77 -2.52 -3.89 -19.53
N LEU A 78 -1.59 -4.87 -19.52
CA LEU A 78 -0.20 -4.64 -19.16
C LEU A 78 0.59 -3.92 -20.27
N GLU A 79 0.17 -4.10 -21.53
CA GLU A 79 0.80 -3.49 -22.72
C GLU A 79 0.56 -1.97 -22.84
N LYS A 80 -0.31 -1.39 -22.00
CA LYS A 80 -0.69 0.03 -22.05
C LYS A 80 0.15 0.93 -21.16
N THR A 81 1.24 0.42 -20.60
CA THR A 81 2.15 1.22 -19.78
C THR A 81 3.35 1.60 -20.66
N PRO A 82 3.61 2.91 -20.88
CA PRO A 82 4.69 3.37 -21.75
C PRO A 82 6.07 2.91 -21.30
#